data_AF-A0A381V8W7-F1
#
_entry.id   AF-A0A381V8W7-F1
#
_cell.length_a   1.000
_cell.length_b   1.000
_cell.length_c   1.000
_cell.angle_alpha   90.00
_cell.angle_beta   90.00
_cell.angle_gamma   90.00
#
_symmetry.space_group_name_H-M   'P 1'
#
loop_
_entity.id
_entity.type
_entity.pdbx_description
1 polymer ?
#
loop_
_entity_poly.entity_id
_entity_poly.type
_entity_poly.pdbx_seq_one_letter_code
_entity_poly.pdbx_strand_id
1 'polypeptide(L)'
;MVNQSHKLSGPFLIELKNKFREIAGEDNRIDRDEFQKGLFLNNEAMVNRIFDIFDRDHNDYIDSDEFLSGIESLINGEKEEKIRFAFDIHDFDA
;
A
#
# COMPACT_ATOMS: atom_id res chain seq x y z
N MET A 1 -21.25 -16.09 -14.26
CA MET A 1 -20.75 -14.96 -13.44
C MET A 1 -19.27 -14.84 -13.75
N VAL A 2 -18.89 -13.85 -14.57
CA VAL A 2 -17.49 -13.70 -14.96
C VAL A 2 -16.78 -13.03 -13.78
N ASN A 3 -15.98 -13.79 -13.05
CA ASN A 3 -15.04 -13.25 -12.08
C ASN A 3 -14.01 -12.44 -12.88
N GLN A 4 -14.22 -11.13 -12.97
CA GLN A 4 -13.21 -10.21 -13.44
C GLN A 4 -12.18 -10.07 -12.33
N SER A 5 -11.34 -11.08 -12.17
CA SER A 5 -10.13 -10.91 -11.39
C SER A 5 -9.32 -9.86 -12.14
N HIS A 6 -9.31 -8.63 -11.63
CA HIS A 6 -8.49 -7.51 -12.10
C HIS A 6 -7.01 -7.78 -11.81
N LYS A 7 -6.52 -8.96 -12.19
CA LYS A 7 -5.16 -9.39 -11.93
C LYS A 7 -4.22 -8.42 -12.62
N LEU A 8 -3.37 -7.82 -11.81
CA LEU A 8 -2.24 -7.02 -12.26
C LEU A 8 -1.46 -7.79 -13.35
N SER A 9 -1.05 -7.08 -14.40
CA SER A 9 -0.31 -7.70 -15.51
C SER A 9 1.00 -8.30 -14.99
N GLY A 10 1.44 -9.42 -15.58
CA GLY A 10 2.69 -10.08 -15.18
C GLY A 10 3.90 -9.13 -15.09
N PRO A 11 4.14 -8.26 -16.09
CA PRO A 11 5.20 -7.26 -16.03
C PRO A 11 5.06 -6.28 -14.85
N PHE A 12 3.85 -5.76 -14.63
CA PHE A 12 3.60 -4.81 -13.54
C PHE A 12 3.77 -5.43 -12.15
N LEU A 13 3.38 -6.71 -11.97
CA LEU A 13 3.63 -7.45 -10.73
C LEU A 13 5.12 -7.60 -10.42
N ILE A 14 5.95 -7.81 -11.45
CA ILE A 14 7.41 -7.91 -11.29
C ILE A 14 7.97 -6.56 -10.85
N GLU A 15 7.51 -5.46 -11.44
CA GLU A 15 7.91 -4.11 -11.05
C GLU A 15 7.55 -3.81 -9.60
N LEU A 16 6.33 -4.13 -9.16
CA LEU A 16 5.92 -3.94 -7.76
C LEU A 16 6.74 -4.79 -6.79
N LYS A 17 7.03 -6.05 -7.12
CA LYS A 17 7.89 -6.90 -6.29
C LYS A 17 9.32 -6.38 -6.19
N ASN A 18 9.85 -5.84 -7.28
CA ASN A 18 11.16 -5.21 -7.26
C ASN A 18 11.14 -3.94 -6.41
N LYS A 19 10.07 -3.15 -6.48
CA LYS A 19 9.91 -1.95 -5.66
C LYS A 19 9.77 -2.27 -4.17
N PHE A 20 9.01 -3.30 -3.84
CA PHE A 20 8.93 -3.83 -2.47
C PHE A 20 10.32 -4.14 -1.92
N ARG A 21 11.13 -4.93 -2.66
CA ARG A 21 12.49 -5.30 -2.23
C ARG A 21 13.44 -4.11 -2.11
N GLU A 22 13.28 -3.10 -2.96
CA GLU A 22 14.07 -1.87 -2.89
C GLU A 22 13.80 -1.11 -1.58
N ILE A 23 12.54 -1.08 -1.14
CA ILE A 23 12.12 -0.37 0.08
C ILE A 23 12.43 -1.20 1.33
N ALA A 24 12.11 -2.50 1.31
CA ALA A 24 12.21 -3.43 2.44
C ALA A 24 13.63 -3.90 2.78
N GLY A 25 14.62 -3.61 1.93
CA GLY A 25 16.01 -4.02 2.18
C GLY A 25 16.18 -5.54 2.42
N GLU A 26 16.92 -5.88 3.48
CA GLU A 26 17.36 -7.26 3.76
C GLU A 26 16.37 -8.08 4.59
N ASP A 27 15.53 -7.44 5.40
CA ASP A 27 14.62 -8.13 6.32
C ASP A 27 13.27 -8.52 5.67
N ASN A 28 13.04 -8.03 4.45
CA ASN A 28 11.81 -8.24 3.67
C ASN A 28 10.56 -7.72 4.39
N ARG A 29 10.70 -6.66 5.16
CA ARG A 29 9.62 -5.94 5.84
C ARG A 29 9.77 -4.47 5.49
N ILE A 30 8.67 -3.75 5.35
CA ILE A 30 8.71 -2.30 5.21
C ILE A 30 8.21 -1.70 6.51
N ASP A 31 9.11 -1.06 7.26
CA ASP A 31 8.73 -0.27 8.43
C ASP A 31 8.23 1.14 8.04
N ARG A 32 7.75 1.93 9.01
CA ARG A 32 7.19 3.27 8.76
C ARG A 32 8.22 4.24 8.17
N ASP A 33 9.48 4.13 8.60
CA ASP A 33 10.57 4.99 8.13
C ASP A 33 10.93 4.66 6.68
N GLU A 34 11.02 3.38 6.36
CA GLU A 34 11.24 2.85 5.02
C GLU A 34 10.08 3.20 4.10
N PHE A 35 8.85 3.07 4.57
CA PHE A 35 7.64 3.44 3.84
C PHE A 35 7.64 4.94 3.48
N GLN A 36 7.94 5.80 4.45
CA GLN A 36 8.03 7.24 4.24
C GLN A 36 9.09 7.62 3.19
N LYS A 37 10.29 7.04 3.33
CA LYS A 37 11.42 7.29 2.41
C LYS A 37 11.14 6.73 1.02
N GLY A 38 10.60 5.52 0.95
CA GLY A 38 10.33 4.79 -0.29
C GLY A 38 9.25 5.43 -1.17
N LEU A 39 8.29 6.11 -0.55
CA LEU A 39 7.21 6.82 -1.24
C LEU A 39 7.42 8.34 -1.33
N PHE A 40 8.53 8.87 -0.83
CA PHE A 40 8.84 10.31 -0.81
C PHE A 40 7.72 11.15 -0.20
N LEU A 41 7.09 10.64 0.86
CA LEU A 41 6.00 11.32 1.54
C LEU A 41 6.55 12.30 2.58
N ASN A 42 6.10 13.56 2.54
CA ASN A 42 6.59 14.63 3.42
C ASN A 42 5.68 14.92 4.63
N ASN A 43 4.57 14.18 4.77
CA ASN A 43 3.61 14.37 5.87
C ASN A 43 3.53 13.08 6.69
N GLU A 44 4.12 13.09 7.88
CA GLU A 44 4.20 11.96 8.81
C GLU A 44 2.81 11.42 9.19
N ALA A 45 1.82 12.30 9.41
CA ALA A 45 0.46 11.87 9.72
C ALA A 45 -0.19 11.10 8.56
N MET A 46 0.06 11.54 7.32
CA MET A 46 -0.43 10.88 6.12
C MET A 46 0.30 9.54 5.88
N VAL A 47 1.61 9.50 6.13
CA VAL A 47 2.41 8.26 6.09
C VAL A 47 1.82 7.24 7.04
N ASN A 48 1.61 7.61 8.31
CA ASN A 48 1.11 6.70 9.33
C ASN A 48 -0.25 6.13 8.96
N ARG A 49 -1.17 6.96 8.45
CA ARG A 49 -2.50 6.49 8.01
C ARG A 49 -2.43 5.53 6.84
N ILE A 50 -1.64 5.86 5.80
CA ILE A 50 -1.51 4.97 4.64
C ILE A 50 -0.84 3.66 5.06
N PHE A 51 0.14 3.74 5.95
CA PHE A 51 0.79 2.57 6.52
C PHE A 51 -0.22 1.68 7.25
N ASP A 52 -1.05 2.25 8.13
CA ASP A 52 -2.07 1.51 8.89
C ASP A 52 -3.14 0.88 7.98
N ILE A 53 -3.37 1.44 6.78
CA ILE A 53 -4.25 0.84 5.77
C ILE A 53 -3.60 -0.37 5.10
N PHE A 54 -2.28 -0.35 4.96
CA PHE A 54 -1.50 -1.42 4.33
C PHE A 54 -1.19 -2.57 5.31
N ASP A 55 -0.83 -2.25 6.55
CA ASP A 55 -0.59 -3.18 7.67
C ASP A 55 -1.93 -3.70 8.22
N ARG A 56 -2.41 -4.81 7.64
CA ARG A 56 -3.76 -5.35 7.89
C ARG A 56 -3.81 -6.25 9.11
N ASP A 57 -2.67 -6.85 9.48
CA ASP A 57 -2.58 -7.68 10.67
C ASP A 57 -2.06 -6.92 11.90
N HIS A 58 -1.70 -5.64 11.73
CA HIS A 58 -1.25 -4.71 12.77
C HIS A 58 0.03 -5.19 13.46
N ASN A 59 0.98 -5.67 12.67
CA ASN A 59 2.27 -6.18 13.15
C ASN A 59 3.41 -5.11 13.12
N ASP A 60 3.07 -3.86 12.78
CA ASP A 60 3.95 -2.69 12.64
C ASP A 60 4.98 -2.80 11.48
N TYR A 61 4.74 -3.68 10.51
CA TYR A 61 5.46 -3.73 9.23
C TYR A 61 4.52 -4.07 8.07
N ILE A 62 4.92 -3.77 6.85
CA ILE A 62 4.20 -4.19 5.65
C ILE A 62 4.97 -5.33 5.00
N ASP A 63 4.33 -6.49 4.85
CA ASP A 63 4.90 -7.59 4.08
C ASP A 63 4.62 -7.50 2.57
N SER A 64 5.16 -8.45 1.80
CA SER A 64 5.00 -8.44 0.34
C SER A 64 3.55 -8.62 -0.10
N ASP A 65 2.73 -9.37 0.64
CA ASP A 65 1.34 -9.63 0.27
C ASP A 65 0.46 -8.42 0.60
N GLU A 66 0.72 -7.77 1.74
CA GLU A 66 0.10 -6.52 2.15
C GLU A 66 0.43 -5.37 1.19
N PHE A 67 1.71 -5.23 0.81
CA PHE A 67 2.14 -4.22 -0.16
C PHE A 67 1.44 -4.40 -1.51
N LEU A 68 1.47 -5.61 -2.07
CA LEU A 68 0.87 -5.90 -3.37
C LEU A 68 -0.64 -5.72 -3.34
N SER A 69 -1.30 -6.21 -2.29
CA SER A 69 -2.75 -6.08 -2.12
C SER A 69 -3.18 -4.64 -1.90
N GLY A 70 -2.41 -3.85 -1.14
CA GLY A 70 -2.66 -2.42 -0.93
C GLY A 70 -2.61 -1.64 -2.24
N ILE A 71 -1.56 -1.87 -3.05
CA ILE A 71 -1.44 -1.26 -4.38
C ILE A 71 -2.55 -1.73 -5.33
N GLU A 72 -2.90 -3.02 -5.32
CA GLU A 72 -4.00 -3.55 -6.14
C GLU A 72 -5.33 -2.89 -5.77
N SER A 73 -5.65 -2.75 -4.49
CA SER A 73 -6.85 -2.06 -4.02
C SER A 73 -6.86 -0.58 -4.43
N LEU A 74 -5.71 0.10 -4.48
CA LEU A 74 -5.65 1.49 -4.96
C LEU A 74 -5.91 1.62 -6.46
N ILE A 75 -5.37 0.71 -7.26
CA ILE A 75 -5.46 0.79 -8.73
C ILE A 75 -6.83 0.29 -9.20
N ASN A 76 -7.25 -0.86 -8.68
CA ASN A 76 -8.43 -1.61 -9.12
C ASN A 76 -9.66 -1.38 -8.22
N GLY A 77 -9.52 -0.61 -7.15
CA GLY A 77 -10.65 -0.32 -6.28
C GLY A 77 -11.78 0.36 -7.04
N GLU A 78 -13.01 0.01 -6.67
CA GLU A 78 -14.22 0.68 -7.16
C GLU A 78 -14.17 2.16 -6.79
N LYS A 79 -14.98 2.98 -7.48
CA LYS A 79 -14.99 4.43 -7.26
C LYS A 79 -15.21 4.76 -5.77
N GLU A 80 -16.08 4.01 -5.10
CA GLU A 80 -16.38 4.13 -3.68
C GLU A 80 -15.16 3.82 -2.79
N GLU A 81 -14.35 2.82 -3.14
CA GLU A 81 -13.15 2.45 -2.39
C GLU A 81 -12.05 3.50 -2.54
N LYS A 82 -11.90 4.05 -3.75
CA LYS A 82 -10.99 5.17 -4.01
C LYS A 82 -11.41 6.45 -3.28
N ILE A 83 -12.71 6.72 -3.22
CA ILE A 83 -13.26 7.85 -2.44
C ILE A 83 -13.04 7.62 -0.95
N ARG A 84 -13.28 6.41 -0.43
CA ARG A 84 -13.04 6.09 0.98
C ARG A 84 -11.57 6.23 1.34
N PHE A 85 -10.67 5.70 0.51
CA PHE A 85 -9.23 5.87 0.70
C PHE A 85 -8.80 7.35 0.71
N ALA A 86 -9.35 8.16 -0.20
CA ALA A 86 -9.12 9.61 -0.20
C ALA A 86 -9.66 10.29 1.07
N PHE A 87 -10.82 9.86 1.58
CA PHE A 87 -11.36 10.33 2.86
C PHE A 87 -10.48 9.92 4.05
N ASP A 88 -10.06 8.67 4.14
CA ASP A 88 -9.22 8.15 5.24
C ASP A 88 -7.88 8.92 5.32
N ILE A 89 -7.33 9.32 4.18
CA ILE A 89 -6.14 10.19 4.09
C ILE A 89 -6.42 11.61 4.59
N HIS A 90 -7.59 12.18 4.24
CA HIS A 90 -7.88 13.61 4.41
C HIS A 90 -8.67 13.96 5.66
N ASP A 91 -9.26 13.01 6.39
CA ASP A 91 -10.11 13.35 7.54
C ASP A 91 -9.25 13.74 8.74
N PHE A 92 -8.94 15.03 8.87
CA PHE A 92 -8.01 15.60 9.86
C PHE A 92 -8.54 15.56 11.31
N ASP A 93 -9.77 15.10 11.56
CA ASP A 93 -10.36 15.04 12.90
C ASP A 93 -11.14 13.72 13.14
N ALA A 94 -10.55 12.82 13.92
CA ALA A 94 -11.25 11.80 14.71
C ALA A 94 -10.61 11.69 16.09
#